data_AF-W0ABC4-F1
#
_entry.id   AF-W0ABC4-F1
#
_cell.length_a   1.000
_cell.length_b   1.000
_cell.length_c   1.000
_cell.angle_alpha   90.00
_cell.angle_beta   90.00
_cell.angle_gamma   90.00
#
_symmetry.space_group_name_H-M   'P 1'
#
loop_
_entity.id
_entity.type
_entity.pdbx_description
1 polymer ?
#
loop_
_entity_poly.entity_id
_entity_poly.type
_entity_poly.pdbx_seq_one_letter_code
_entity_poly.pdbx_strand_id
1 'polypeptide(L)'
;MAYADEFGGYHEEPAGPAPWLMSAAIAGGLAVTVGLTLLLLRTEAALQPVMLLGAVLAIAAIAWLILWATLLRRASAAWSVAAFALVAPPALAIGIGSLVWEGMKAEQDAKATATIAAAAADVRDPRVSTTLPPAKGPMSSLLRRALIDLLANQRDYARAVDASGIGDLNSFATLTRKGSVIENCGRLGQLAKTFEASKKRHASITAEAKRAPELATMQVAMRRQFLASMEQTLSRGSAYAQQVSGYELDAIEAAEDACEVLAHRRWLLEGDRIMFTSAADLSRFQHAVRAMQIAGAEQERLVEQQRAQLRTMGEGMIRGTLAPR
;
A
#
# COMPACT_ATOMS: atom_id res chain seq x y z
N MET A 1 34.89 -88.13 -47.01
CA MET A 1 35.27 -87.54 -45.70
C MET A 1 34.75 -86.12 -45.67
N ALA A 2 33.79 -85.88 -44.79
CA ALA A 2 33.12 -84.61 -44.57
C ALA A 2 33.86 -83.82 -43.49
N TYR A 3 33.84 -82.48 -43.55
CA TYR A 3 33.58 -81.62 -42.40
C TYR A 3 33.07 -80.27 -42.90
N ALA A 4 31.84 -79.96 -42.49
CA ALA A 4 31.15 -78.70 -42.72
C ALA A 4 31.55 -77.71 -41.62
N ASP A 5 31.96 -76.51 -42.00
CA ASP A 5 32.13 -75.35 -41.13
C ASP A 5 31.13 -74.28 -41.59
N GLU A 6 29.92 -74.35 -41.04
CA GLU A 6 28.83 -73.42 -41.30
C GLU A 6 28.05 -73.19 -40.00
N PHE A 7 28.56 -72.32 -39.13
CA PHE A 7 27.76 -71.67 -38.07
C PHE A 7 28.32 -70.27 -37.78
N GLY A 8 28.04 -69.34 -38.69
CA GLY A 8 28.04 -67.92 -38.39
C GLY A 8 26.92 -67.62 -37.41
N GLY A 9 27.24 -67.58 -36.12
CA GLY A 9 26.31 -67.16 -35.07
C GLY A 9 25.97 -65.69 -35.24
N TYR A 10 24.83 -65.39 -35.85
CA TYR A 10 24.20 -64.09 -35.74
C TYR A 10 23.90 -63.87 -34.25
N HIS A 11 24.68 -63.02 -33.59
CA HIS A 11 24.27 -62.44 -32.32
C HIS A 11 23.03 -61.60 -32.60
N GLU A 12 21.86 -62.18 -32.39
CA GLU A 12 20.61 -61.43 -32.30
C GLU A 12 20.78 -60.42 -31.17
N GLU A 13 21.06 -59.17 -31.54
CA GLU A 13 21.02 -58.04 -30.61
C GLU A 13 19.63 -58.08 -29.96
N PRO A 14 19.54 -58.19 -28.62
CA PRO A 14 18.26 -58.32 -27.95
C PRO A 14 17.39 -57.13 -28.34
N ALA A 15 16.27 -57.41 -29.01
CA ALA A 15 15.34 -56.39 -29.47
C ALA A 15 14.99 -55.47 -28.30
N GLY A 16 15.53 -54.25 -28.34
CA GLY A 16 15.30 -53.25 -27.31
C GLY A 16 13.81 -52.97 -27.16
N PRO A 17 13.37 -52.47 -25.99
CA PRO A 17 11.98 -52.06 -25.80
C PRO A 17 11.56 -51.10 -26.92
N ALA A 18 10.36 -51.29 -27.46
CA ALA A 18 9.87 -50.49 -28.57
C ALA A 18 9.95 -48.98 -28.21
N PRO A 19 10.54 -48.14 -29.08
CA PRO A 19 10.92 -46.76 -28.74
C PRO A 19 9.74 -45.89 -28.26
N TRP A 20 8.52 -46.19 -28.71
CA TRP A 20 7.29 -45.50 -28.32
C TRP A 20 6.89 -45.73 -26.85
N LEU A 21 7.21 -46.90 -26.26
CA LEU A 21 6.95 -47.18 -24.84
C LEU A 21 7.82 -46.31 -23.94
N MET A 22 9.07 -46.06 -24.35
CA MET A 22 9.96 -45.14 -23.63
C MET A 22 9.46 -43.70 -23.72
N SER A 23 8.99 -43.25 -24.88
CA SER A 23 8.44 -41.89 -25.04
C SER A 23 7.20 -41.68 -24.17
N ALA A 24 6.28 -42.65 -24.15
CA ALA A 24 5.06 -42.58 -23.35
C ALA A 24 5.35 -42.56 -21.84
N ALA A 25 6.32 -43.36 -21.37
CA ALA A 25 6.71 -43.39 -19.97
C ALA A 25 7.37 -42.08 -19.51
N ILE A 26 8.25 -41.50 -20.33
CA ILE A 26 8.89 -40.21 -20.04
C ILE A 26 7.84 -39.11 -19.99
N ALA A 27 6.94 -39.06 -20.98
CA ALA A 27 5.85 -38.09 -21.02
C ALA A 27 4.91 -38.22 -19.82
N GLY A 28 4.55 -39.45 -19.43
CA GLY A 28 3.70 -39.73 -18.27
C GLY A 28 4.36 -39.32 -16.96
N GLY A 29 5.64 -39.66 -16.76
CA GLY A 29 6.41 -39.24 -15.57
C GLY A 29 6.53 -37.73 -15.46
N LEU A 30 6.76 -37.05 -16.59
CA LEU A 30 6.87 -35.59 -16.65
C LEU A 30 5.51 -34.90 -16.41
N ALA A 31 4.42 -35.47 -16.92
CA ALA A 31 3.07 -34.97 -16.64
C ALA A 31 2.69 -35.11 -15.15
N VAL A 32 3.05 -36.23 -14.50
CA VAL A 32 2.79 -36.45 -13.08
C VAL A 32 3.63 -35.51 -12.22
N THR A 33 4.93 -35.34 -12.50
CA THR A 33 5.77 -34.39 -11.73
C THR A 33 5.28 -32.97 -11.88
N VAL A 34 5.02 -32.52 -13.12
CA VAL A 34 4.47 -31.17 -13.37
C VAL A 34 3.11 -31.00 -12.67
N GLY A 35 2.22 -31.98 -12.76
CA GLY A 35 0.92 -31.95 -12.10
C GLY A 35 1.03 -31.86 -10.57
N LEU A 36 1.92 -32.64 -9.96
CA LEU A 36 2.12 -32.65 -8.50
C LEU A 36 2.80 -31.35 -8.03
N THR A 37 3.76 -30.82 -8.79
CA THR A 37 4.40 -29.53 -8.51
C THR A 37 3.39 -28.40 -8.59
N LEU A 38 2.52 -28.38 -9.61
CA LEU A 38 1.43 -27.40 -9.74
C LEU A 38 0.40 -27.52 -8.61
N LEU A 39 0.08 -28.75 -8.17
CA LEU A 39 -0.81 -29.00 -7.05
C LEU A 39 -0.21 -28.44 -5.75
N LEU A 40 1.08 -28.70 -5.51
CA LEU A 40 1.78 -28.19 -4.33
C LEU A 40 1.85 -26.68 -4.33
N LEU A 41 2.24 -26.06 -5.45
CA LEU A 41 2.25 -24.61 -5.65
C LEU A 41 0.88 -23.98 -5.32
N ARG A 42 -0.22 -24.71 -5.52
CA ARG A 42 -1.57 -24.23 -5.20
C ARG A 42 -1.93 -24.33 -3.72
N THR A 43 -1.29 -25.24 -2.98
CA THR A 43 -1.50 -25.43 -1.53
C THR A 43 -0.65 -24.52 -0.65
N GLU A 44 0.18 -23.67 -1.25
CA GLU A 44 1.17 -22.87 -0.52
C GLU A 44 0.59 -21.61 0.09
N ALA A 45 0.12 -21.75 1.32
CA ALA A 45 0.00 -20.62 2.23
C ALA A 45 1.18 -20.52 3.23
N ALA A 46 2.13 -21.47 3.28
CA ALA A 46 3.04 -21.55 4.44
C ALA A 46 4.46 -22.12 4.27
N LEU A 47 4.90 -22.62 3.11
CA LEU A 47 6.24 -23.22 2.98
C LEU A 47 7.30 -22.16 2.63
N GLN A 48 8.45 -22.20 3.30
CA GLN A 48 9.59 -21.34 2.96
C GLN A 48 10.17 -21.73 1.59
N PRO A 49 10.78 -20.80 0.83
CA PRO A 49 11.35 -21.08 -0.51
C PRO A 49 12.33 -22.26 -0.55
N VAL A 50 13.09 -22.44 0.54
CA VAL A 50 14.02 -23.56 0.70
C VAL A 50 13.28 -24.90 0.82
N MET A 51 12.15 -24.93 1.51
CA MET A 51 11.33 -26.14 1.64
C MET A 51 10.64 -26.52 0.33
N LEU A 52 10.27 -25.52 -0.50
CA LEU A 52 9.79 -25.72 -1.86
C LEU A 52 10.81 -26.45 -2.73
N LEU A 53 12.05 -25.96 -2.75
CA LEU A 53 13.13 -26.59 -3.50
C LEU A 53 13.37 -28.02 -3.01
N GLY A 54 13.35 -28.23 -1.69
CA GLY A 54 13.43 -29.57 -1.10
C GLY A 54 12.28 -30.48 -1.51
N ALA A 55 11.04 -29.98 -1.50
CA ALA A 55 9.85 -30.73 -1.88
C ALA A 55 9.85 -31.08 -3.37
N VAL A 56 10.20 -30.13 -4.24
CA VAL A 56 10.33 -30.36 -5.69
C VAL A 56 11.41 -31.40 -5.97
N LEU A 57 12.56 -31.32 -5.31
CA LEU A 57 13.62 -32.33 -5.43
C LEU A 57 13.18 -33.70 -4.90
N ALA A 58 12.47 -33.75 -3.77
CA ALA A 58 11.95 -35.00 -3.23
C ALA A 58 10.94 -35.65 -4.18
N ILE A 59 10.06 -34.87 -4.82
CA ILE A 59 9.11 -35.37 -5.82
C ILE A 59 9.80 -35.83 -7.07
N ALA A 60 10.78 -35.07 -7.56
CA ALA A 60 11.59 -35.49 -8.70
C ALA A 60 12.32 -36.81 -8.40
N ALA A 61 12.86 -36.97 -7.18
CA ALA A 61 13.50 -38.20 -6.73
C ALA A 61 12.51 -39.37 -6.62
N ILE A 62 11.31 -39.15 -6.07
CA ILE A 62 10.25 -40.18 -5.97
C ILE A 62 9.78 -40.60 -7.37
N ALA A 63 9.49 -39.65 -8.25
CA ALA A 63 9.10 -39.93 -9.62
C ALA A 63 10.20 -40.69 -10.38
N TRP A 64 11.46 -40.32 -10.16
CA TRP A 64 12.59 -41.05 -10.71
C TRP A 64 12.70 -42.47 -10.13
N LEU A 65 12.50 -42.67 -8.82
CA LEU A 65 12.50 -44.00 -8.21
C LEU A 65 11.38 -44.90 -8.77
N ILE A 66 10.19 -44.34 -9.02
CA ILE A 66 9.07 -45.06 -9.65
C ILE A 66 9.42 -45.44 -11.09
N LEU A 67 9.96 -44.50 -11.87
CA LEU A 67 10.42 -44.73 -13.23
C LEU A 67 11.53 -45.80 -13.25
N TRP A 68 12.44 -45.74 -12.28
CA TRP A 68 13.54 -46.67 -12.15
C TRP A 68 13.07 -48.09 -11.84
N ALA A 69 12.17 -48.22 -10.86
CA ALA A 69 11.63 -49.51 -10.43
C ALA A 69 10.77 -50.21 -11.50
N THR A 70 10.10 -49.44 -12.37
CA THR A 70 9.20 -49.97 -13.40
C THR A 70 9.89 -50.20 -14.75
N LEU A 71 10.79 -49.31 -15.17
CA LEU A 71 11.30 -49.29 -16.55
C LEU A 71 12.82 -49.43 -16.65
N LEU A 72 13.58 -48.87 -15.71
CA LEU A 72 15.04 -48.81 -15.81
C LEU A 72 15.75 -49.93 -15.01
N ARG A 73 15.01 -50.86 -14.41
CA ARG A 73 15.57 -51.95 -13.60
C ARG A 73 16.57 -52.84 -14.34
N ARG A 74 16.50 -52.89 -15.68
CA ARG A 74 17.43 -53.61 -16.57
C ARG A 74 18.35 -52.68 -17.36
N ALA A 75 18.20 -51.36 -17.22
CA ALA A 75 19.03 -50.39 -17.90
C ALA A 75 20.37 -50.23 -17.17
N SER A 76 21.43 -49.88 -17.91
CA SER A 76 22.72 -49.62 -17.29
C SER A 76 22.66 -48.40 -16.36
N ALA A 77 23.56 -48.35 -15.37
CA ALA A 77 23.62 -47.25 -14.41
C ALA A 77 23.74 -45.87 -15.09
N ALA A 78 24.46 -45.80 -16.23
CA ALA A 78 24.60 -44.59 -17.03
C ALA A 78 23.25 -44.05 -17.55
N TRP A 79 22.36 -44.93 -18.02
CA TRP A 79 21.03 -44.55 -18.51
C TRP A 79 20.10 -44.08 -17.38
N SER A 80 20.21 -44.69 -16.19
CA SER A 80 19.44 -44.27 -15.02
C SER A 80 19.83 -42.86 -14.56
N VAL A 81 21.12 -42.54 -14.58
CA VAL A 81 21.65 -41.20 -14.26
C VAL A 81 21.24 -40.18 -15.33
N ALA A 82 21.33 -40.53 -16.63
CA ALA A 82 20.91 -39.66 -17.72
C ALA A 82 19.41 -39.31 -17.65
N ALA A 83 18.56 -40.28 -17.29
CA ALA A 83 17.13 -40.06 -17.10
C ALA A 83 16.83 -39.09 -15.94
N PHE A 84 17.57 -39.20 -14.82
CA PHE A 84 17.44 -38.23 -13.72
C PHE A 84 17.87 -36.83 -14.16
N ALA A 85 19.00 -36.73 -14.85
CA ALA A 85 19.55 -35.48 -15.36
C ALA A 85 18.62 -34.78 -16.37
N LEU A 86 17.71 -35.52 -17.03
CA LEU A 86 16.70 -34.95 -17.93
C LEU A 86 15.46 -34.42 -17.20
N VAL A 87 15.09 -35.02 -16.06
CA VAL A 87 13.85 -34.67 -15.33
C VAL A 87 14.08 -33.61 -14.24
N ALA A 88 15.22 -33.66 -13.56
CA ALA A 88 15.49 -32.76 -12.44
C ALA A 88 15.63 -31.27 -12.85
N PRO A 89 16.37 -30.90 -13.92
CA PRO A 89 16.52 -29.50 -14.32
C PRO A 89 15.22 -28.78 -14.70
N PRO A 90 14.30 -29.35 -15.51
CA PRO A 90 13.04 -28.66 -15.81
C PRO A 90 12.12 -28.52 -14.59
N ALA A 91 12.09 -29.51 -13.68
CA ALA A 91 11.35 -29.40 -12.43
C ALA A 91 11.91 -28.27 -11.54
N LEU A 92 13.24 -28.18 -11.42
CA LEU A 92 13.91 -27.09 -10.72
C LEU A 92 13.66 -25.74 -11.40
N ALA A 93 13.72 -25.67 -12.73
CA ALA A 93 13.48 -24.45 -13.49
C ALA A 93 12.04 -23.94 -13.29
N ILE A 94 11.04 -24.82 -13.21
CA ILE A 94 9.65 -24.45 -12.89
C ILE A 94 9.56 -23.88 -11.47
N GLY A 95 10.17 -24.55 -10.48
CA GLY A 95 10.17 -24.09 -9.09
C GLY A 95 10.92 -22.78 -8.87
N ILE A 96 12.05 -22.58 -9.54
CA ILE A 96 12.78 -21.29 -9.51
C ILE A 96 11.98 -20.22 -10.27
N GLY A 97 11.40 -20.57 -11.41
CA GLY A 97 10.60 -19.67 -12.22
C GLY A 97 9.39 -19.11 -11.49
N SER A 98 8.69 -19.93 -10.69
CA SER A 98 7.57 -19.47 -9.87
C SER A 98 8.03 -18.50 -8.77
N LEU A 99 9.15 -18.78 -8.09
CA LEU A 99 9.74 -17.88 -7.08
C LEU A 99 10.14 -16.53 -7.68
N VAL A 100 10.78 -16.53 -8.86
CA VAL A 100 11.14 -15.30 -9.58
C VAL A 100 9.90 -14.53 -10.01
N TRP A 101 8.87 -15.21 -10.50
CA TRP A 101 7.61 -14.58 -10.92
C TRP A 101 6.86 -13.91 -9.76
N GLU A 102 6.80 -14.57 -8.61
CA GLU A 102 6.23 -13.97 -7.39
C GLU A 102 7.06 -12.78 -6.89
N GLY A 103 8.39 -12.89 -6.93
CA GLY A 103 9.30 -11.78 -6.62
C GLY A 103 9.06 -10.57 -7.52
N MET A 104 8.92 -10.78 -8.84
CA MET A 104 8.61 -9.71 -9.78
C MET A 104 7.25 -9.06 -9.51
N LYS A 105 6.21 -9.85 -9.18
CA LYS A 105 4.89 -9.31 -8.81
C LYS A 105 4.94 -8.49 -7.54
N ALA A 106 5.66 -8.98 -6.53
CA ALA A 106 5.89 -8.28 -5.27
C ALA A 106 6.62 -6.95 -5.50
N GLU A 107 7.66 -6.95 -6.32
CA GLU A 107 8.41 -5.74 -6.66
C GLU A 107 7.54 -4.73 -7.44
N GLN A 108 6.73 -5.20 -8.38
CA GLN A 108 5.77 -4.35 -9.11
C GLN A 108 4.71 -3.76 -8.18
N ASP A 109 4.18 -4.54 -7.23
CA ASP A 109 3.22 -4.05 -6.24
C ASP A 109 3.86 -3.03 -5.28
N ALA A 110 5.10 -3.26 -4.86
CA ALA A 110 5.86 -2.32 -4.04
C ALA A 110 6.14 -1.00 -4.79
N LYS A 111 6.55 -1.06 -6.05
CA LYS A 111 6.73 0.12 -6.92
C LYS A 111 5.40 0.86 -7.13
N ALA A 112 4.30 0.13 -7.36
CA ALA A 112 2.97 0.72 -7.47
C ALA A 112 2.55 1.39 -6.15
N THR A 113 2.85 0.78 -5.01
CA THR A 113 2.58 1.36 -3.68
C THR A 113 3.36 2.66 -3.48
N ALA A 114 4.64 2.67 -3.82
CA ALA A 114 5.49 3.87 -3.71
C ALA A 114 5.02 5.00 -4.65
N THR A 115 4.67 4.68 -5.89
CA THR A 115 4.15 5.68 -6.86
C THR A 115 2.80 6.24 -6.45
N ILE A 116 1.89 5.42 -5.93
CA ILE A 116 0.61 5.87 -5.38
C ILE A 116 0.80 6.76 -4.15
N ALA A 117 1.71 6.39 -3.25
CA ALA A 117 2.05 7.21 -2.08
C ALA A 117 2.65 8.57 -2.48
N ALA A 118 3.58 8.58 -3.42
CA ALA A 118 4.18 9.82 -3.95
C ALA A 118 3.12 10.72 -4.61
N ALA A 119 2.27 10.15 -5.47
CA ALA A 119 1.18 10.89 -6.11
C ALA A 119 0.19 11.49 -5.09
N ALA A 120 -0.06 10.78 -3.99
CA ALA A 120 -0.91 11.31 -2.91
C ALA A 120 -0.22 12.41 -2.09
N ALA A 121 1.10 12.33 -1.89
CA ALA A 121 1.87 13.38 -1.22
C ALA A 121 1.95 14.67 -2.04
N ASP A 122 1.86 14.58 -3.36
CA ASP A 122 1.84 15.72 -4.27
C ASP A 122 0.47 16.42 -4.34
N VAL A 123 -0.58 15.87 -3.72
CA VAL A 123 -1.89 16.52 -3.65
C VAL A 123 -1.79 17.74 -2.74
N ARG A 124 -1.63 18.92 -3.36
CA ARG A 124 -1.57 20.21 -2.65
C ARG A 124 -2.93 20.77 -2.29
N ASP A 125 -3.91 20.56 -3.17
CA ASP A 125 -5.29 21.00 -2.96
C ASP A 125 -6.21 19.79 -3.01
N PRO A 126 -6.86 19.41 -1.89
CA PRO A 126 -7.79 18.29 -1.88
C PRO A 126 -8.96 18.51 -2.84
N ARG A 127 -9.34 19.75 -3.16
CA ARG A 127 -10.47 20.07 -4.04
C ARG A 127 -10.27 19.59 -5.47
N VAL A 128 -9.02 19.50 -5.92
CA VAL A 128 -8.69 19.04 -7.27
C VAL A 128 -8.79 17.52 -7.33
N SER A 129 -9.61 17.01 -8.25
CA SER A 129 -9.72 15.57 -8.50
C SER A 129 -8.35 15.02 -8.91
N THR A 130 -7.67 14.35 -8.00
CA THR A 130 -6.37 13.73 -8.27
C THR A 130 -6.57 12.28 -8.66
N THR A 131 -6.16 11.94 -9.88
CA THR A 131 -6.19 10.57 -10.38
C THR A 131 -5.01 9.80 -9.81
N LEU A 132 -5.26 8.96 -8.81
CA LEU A 132 -4.21 8.07 -8.29
C LEU A 132 -3.83 7.00 -9.32
N PRO A 133 -2.54 6.64 -9.44
CA PRO A 133 -2.09 5.56 -10.31
C PRO A 133 -2.83 4.23 -10.07
N PRO A 134 -2.94 3.36 -11.08
CA PRO A 134 -3.59 2.07 -10.91
C PRO A 134 -2.76 1.15 -9.99
N ALA A 135 -3.47 0.42 -9.12
CA ALA A 135 -2.87 -0.64 -8.33
C ALA A 135 -2.37 -1.79 -9.22
N LYS A 136 -1.27 -2.43 -8.81
CA LYS A 136 -0.66 -3.58 -9.50
C LYS A 136 -0.67 -4.86 -8.67
N GLY A 137 -1.10 -4.78 -7.41
CA GLY A 137 -1.21 -5.91 -6.51
C GLY A 137 -2.01 -5.58 -5.25
N PRO A 138 -2.06 -6.52 -4.29
CA PRO A 138 -2.87 -6.37 -3.09
C PRO A 138 -2.48 -5.17 -2.23
N MET A 139 -1.18 -4.87 -2.05
CA MET A 139 -0.73 -3.78 -1.19
C MET A 139 -1.08 -2.42 -1.81
N SER A 140 -0.74 -2.24 -3.09
CA SER A 140 -1.08 -1.00 -3.81
C SER A 140 -2.58 -0.79 -3.92
N SER A 141 -3.38 -1.87 -4.00
CA SER A 141 -4.84 -1.78 -3.99
C SER A 141 -5.39 -1.31 -2.65
N LEU A 142 -4.90 -1.85 -1.54
CA LEU A 142 -5.31 -1.43 -0.20
C LEU A 142 -4.95 0.02 0.06
N LEU A 143 -3.71 0.42 -0.23
CA LEU A 143 -3.26 1.79 -0.07
C LEU A 143 -4.09 2.75 -0.94
N ARG A 144 -4.29 2.41 -2.22
CA ARG A 144 -5.09 3.24 -3.14
C ARG A 144 -6.50 3.47 -2.62
N ARG A 145 -7.18 2.42 -2.13
CA ARG A 145 -8.54 2.53 -1.59
C ARG A 145 -8.57 3.46 -0.38
N ALA A 146 -7.68 3.25 0.59
CA ALA A 146 -7.58 4.09 1.77
C ALA A 146 -7.32 5.57 1.41
N LEU A 147 -6.44 5.83 0.44
CA LEU A 147 -6.17 7.19 -0.03
C LEU A 147 -7.36 7.83 -0.76
N ILE A 148 -8.10 7.07 -1.57
CA ILE A 148 -9.33 7.58 -2.20
C ILE A 148 -10.33 8.02 -1.13
N ASP A 149 -10.52 7.21 -0.10
CA ASP A 149 -11.46 7.51 0.99
C ASP A 149 -10.99 8.71 1.83
N LEU A 150 -9.69 8.82 2.10
CA LEU A 150 -9.10 9.97 2.80
C LEU A 150 -9.26 11.26 1.99
N LEU A 151 -8.95 11.24 0.69
CA LEU A 151 -9.10 12.38 -0.22
C LEU A 151 -10.58 12.76 -0.40
N ALA A 152 -11.50 11.80 -0.42
CA ALA A 152 -12.93 12.08 -0.41
C ALA A 152 -13.35 12.81 0.88
N ASN A 153 -12.93 12.29 2.05
CA ASN A 153 -13.21 12.94 3.34
C ASN A 153 -12.62 14.35 3.43
N GLN A 154 -11.39 14.57 2.95
CA GLN A 154 -10.78 15.91 2.90
C GLN A 154 -11.53 16.85 1.97
N ARG A 155 -12.01 16.38 0.81
CA ARG A 155 -12.84 17.19 -0.10
C ARG A 155 -14.16 17.58 0.52
N ASP A 156 -14.83 16.65 1.18
CA ASP A 156 -16.11 16.91 1.85
C ASP A 156 -15.94 17.97 2.93
N TYR A 157 -14.89 17.84 3.73
CA TYR A 157 -14.54 18.83 4.73
C TYR A 157 -14.15 20.19 4.12
N ALA A 158 -13.30 20.24 3.09
CA ALA A 158 -12.94 21.48 2.41
C ALA A 158 -14.16 22.21 1.83
N ARG A 159 -15.14 21.47 1.27
CA ARG A 159 -16.41 22.04 0.82
C ARG A 159 -17.23 22.59 1.97
N ALA A 160 -17.22 21.96 3.14
CA ALA A 160 -17.89 22.48 4.32
C ALA A 160 -17.23 23.77 4.84
N VAL A 161 -15.89 23.86 4.80
CA VAL A 161 -15.14 25.08 5.12
C VAL A 161 -15.51 26.22 4.16
N ASP A 162 -15.53 25.98 2.86
CA ASP A 162 -15.93 27.00 1.87
C ASP A 162 -17.39 27.42 2.09
N ALA A 163 -18.27 26.45 2.33
CA ALA A 163 -19.67 26.72 2.56
C ALA A 163 -19.92 27.51 3.85
N SER A 164 -19.10 27.37 4.90
CA SER A 164 -19.30 28.09 6.16
C SER A 164 -19.13 29.60 6.03
N GLY A 165 -18.40 30.06 5.00
CA GLY A 165 -18.06 31.47 4.83
C GLY A 165 -16.93 31.94 5.75
N ILE A 166 -16.22 31.04 6.43
CA ILE A 166 -15.10 31.41 7.32
C ILE A 166 -14.01 32.23 6.60
N GLY A 167 -13.84 32.01 5.28
CA GLY A 167 -12.94 32.82 4.45
C GLY A 167 -13.34 34.30 4.38
N ASP A 168 -14.63 34.62 4.42
CA ASP A 168 -15.11 36.00 4.40
C ASP A 168 -14.77 36.75 5.71
N LEU A 169 -14.69 36.03 6.84
CA LEU A 169 -14.26 36.60 8.12
C LEU A 169 -12.78 37.00 8.12
N ASN A 170 -11.95 36.34 7.32
CA ASN A 170 -10.54 36.67 7.17
C ASN A 170 -10.30 37.86 6.21
N SER A 171 -11.33 38.32 5.50
CA SER A 171 -11.26 39.43 4.56
C SER A 171 -12.14 40.60 5.01
N PHE A 172 -11.58 41.48 5.85
CA PHE A 172 -12.33 42.63 6.40
C PHE A 172 -12.93 43.55 5.33
N ALA A 173 -12.30 43.64 4.16
CA ALA A 173 -12.76 44.45 3.03
C ALA A 173 -14.08 43.94 2.40
N THR A 174 -14.38 42.65 2.52
CA THR A 174 -15.58 42.03 1.94
C THR A 174 -16.70 41.85 2.96
N LEU A 175 -16.45 42.13 4.24
CA LEU A 175 -17.47 42.04 5.27
C LEU A 175 -18.50 43.15 5.09
N THR A 176 -19.77 42.77 5.11
CA THR A 176 -20.88 43.72 5.13
C THR A 176 -21.83 43.33 6.25
N ARG A 177 -22.52 44.30 6.87
CA ARG A 177 -23.48 44.02 7.97
C ARG A 177 -24.63 43.06 7.58
N LYS A 178 -24.84 42.86 6.28
CA LYS A 178 -25.81 41.94 5.67
C LYS A 178 -25.12 40.83 4.84
N GLY A 179 -23.85 40.58 5.11
CA GLY A 179 -23.08 39.54 4.45
C GLY A 179 -23.58 38.16 4.88
N SER A 180 -23.52 37.19 3.98
CA SER A 180 -24.05 35.84 4.20
C SER A 180 -23.47 35.15 5.43
N VAL A 181 -22.18 35.40 5.74
CA VAL A 181 -21.50 34.84 6.92
C VAL A 181 -22.08 35.38 8.23
N ILE A 182 -22.33 36.70 8.30
CA ILE A 182 -22.87 37.37 9.50
C ILE A 182 -24.33 36.98 9.73
N GLU A 183 -25.09 36.78 8.66
CA GLU A 183 -26.48 36.33 8.77
C GLU A 183 -26.59 34.86 9.20
N ASN A 184 -25.52 34.07 9.05
CA ASN A 184 -25.54 32.62 9.27
C ASN A 184 -24.37 32.13 10.14
N CYS A 185 -24.05 32.82 11.24
CA CYS A 185 -22.96 32.41 12.14
C CYS A 185 -23.07 30.97 12.63
N GLY A 186 -24.29 30.43 12.78
CA GLY A 186 -24.51 29.02 13.15
C GLY A 186 -23.94 27.99 12.15
N ARG A 187 -23.54 28.41 10.93
CA ARG A 187 -22.81 27.55 9.99
C ARG A 187 -21.38 27.25 10.46
N LEU A 188 -20.77 28.13 11.27
CA LEU A 188 -19.46 27.90 11.87
C LEU A 188 -19.54 26.84 12.99
N GLY A 189 -20.57 26.88 13.84
CA GLY A 189 -20.84 25.80 14.78
C GLY A 189 -21.16 24.46 14.10
N GLN A 190 -21.79 24.46 12.93
CA GLN A 190 -21.95 23.26 12.09
C GLN A 190 -20.62 22.79 11.49
N LEU A 191 -19.70 23.71 11.15
CA LEU A 191 -18.37 23.38 10.67
C LEU A 191 -17.57 22.65 11.75
N ALA A 192 -17.61 23.07 13.02
CA ALA A 192 -16.95 22.37 14.13
C ALA A 192 -17.43 20.91 14.26
N LYS A 193 -18.74 20.67 14.13
CA LYS A 193 -19.31 19.31 14.12
C LYS A 193 -18.85 18.50 12.91
N THR A 194 -18.79 19.14 11.75
CA THR A 194 -18.32 18.50 10.50
C THR A 194 -16.84 18.15 10.59
N PHE A 195 -16.04 19.02 11.20
CA PHE A 195 -14.64 18.79 11.50
C PHE A 195 -14.44 17.56 12.40
N GLU A 196 -15.16 17.48 13.52
CA GLU A 196 -15.09 16.30 14.40
C GLU A 196 -15.55 15.01 13.72
N ALA A 197 -16.59 15.07 12.89
CA ALA A 197 -17.03 13.93 12.08
C ALA A 197 -15.94 13.50 11.08
N SER A 198 -15.30 14.46 10.40
CA SER A 198 -14.18 14.24 9.49
C SER A 198 -12.99 13.62 10.20
N LYS A 199 -12.63 14.10 11.41
CA LYS A 199 -11.57 13.54 12.25
C LYS A 199 -11.85 12.07 12.61
N LYS A 200 -13.07 11.76 13.03
CA LYS A 200 -13.51 10.38 13.31
C LYS A 200 -13.46 9.50 12.06
N ARG A 201 -13.90 10.01 10.91
CA ARG A 201 -13.87 9.28 9.64
C ARG A 201 -12.44 8.99 9.21
N HIS A 202 -11.53 9.96 9.31
CA HIS A 202 -10.10 9.77 9.07
C HIS A 202 -9.55 8.64 9.95
N ALA A 203 -9.77 8.70 11.27
CA ALA A 203 -9.33 7.66 12.20
C ALA A 203 -9.86 6.27 11.83
N SER A 204 -11.14 6.18 11.43
CA SER A 204 -11.75 4.93 10.96
C SER A 204 -11.07 4.38 9.70
N ILE A 205 -10.82 5.23 8.69
CA ILE A 205 -10.16 4.81 7.44
C ILE A 205 -8.75 4.30 7.75
N THR A 206 -8.01 5.00 8.61
CA THR A 206 -6.67 4.59 9.03
C THR A 206 -6.69 3.27 9.79
N ALA A 207 -7.65 3.07 10.69
CA ALA A 207 -7.79 1.81 11.42
C ALA A 207 -8.15 0.63 10.49
N GLU A 208 -9.02 0.84 9.51
CA GLU A 208 -9.36 -0.15 8.49
C GLU A 208 -8.13 -0.49 7.62
N ALA A 209 -7.39 0.52 7.18
CA ALA A 209 -6.16 0.34 6.41
C ALA A 209 -5.09 -0.44 7.19
N LYS A 210 -5.00 -0.28 8.52
CA LYS A 210 -4.11 -1.08 9.37
C LYS A 210 -4.53 -2.56 9.46
N ARG A 211 -5.83 -2.86 9.46
CA ARG A 211 -6.35 -4.25 9.57
C ARG A 211 -6.36 -4.98 8.23
N ALA A 212 -6.49 -4.26 7.12
CA ALA A 212 -6.65 -4.88 5.80
C ALA A 212 -5.50 -5.84 5.38
N PRO A 213 -4.21 -5.60 5.71
CA PRO A 213 -3.13 -6.55 5.44
C PRO A 213 -3.23 -7.86 6.21
N GLU A 214 -3.88 -7.88 7.37
CA GLU A 214 -4.12 -9.10 8.14
C GLU A 214 -5.10 -10.03 7.42
N LEU A 215 -6.05 -9.44 6.70
CA LEU A 215 -7.11 -10.12 5.95
C LEU A 215 -6.68 -10.48 4.52
N ALA A 216 -5.61 -9.87 4.02
CA ALA A 216 -5.10 -10.13 2.68
C ALA A 216 -4.28 -11.43 2.64
N THR A 217 -4.39 -12.19 1.54
CA THR A 217 -3.52 -13.32 1.22
C THR A 217 -2.13 -12.82 0.80
N MET A 218 -1.38 -12.28 1.76
CA MET A 218 -0.01 -11.80 1.60
C MET A 218 0.95 -12.74 2.33
N GLN A 219 2.15 -12.93 1.77
CA GLN A 219 3.25 -13.63 2.43
C GLN A 219 3.55 -12.98 3.79
N VAL A 220 3.79 -13.80 4.82
CA VAL A 220 3.93 -13.37 6.23
C VAL A 220 5.04 -12.33 6.40
N ALA A 221 6.18 -12.50 5.72
CA ALA A 221 7.30 -11.57 5.81
C ALA A 221 6.94 -10.18 5.25
N MET A 222 6.31 -10.14 4.08
CA MET A 222 5.87 -8.90 3.43
C MET A 222 4.81 -8.18 4.27
N ARG A 223 3.86 -8.93 4.84
CA ARG A 223 2.84 -8.41 5.76
C ARG A 223 3.47 -7.75 6.98
N ARG A 224 4.42 -8.42 7.63
CA ARG A 224 5.14 -7.87 8.80
C ARG A 224 5.90 -6.59 8.45
N GLN A 225 6.60 -6.57 7.33
CA GLN A 225 7.34 -5.39 6.88
C GLN A 225 6.39 -4.22 6.58
N PHE A 226 5.29 -4.48 5.87
CA PHE A 226 4.29 -3.46 5.57
C PHE A 226 3.64 -2.87 6.82
N LEU A 227 3.19 -3.73 7.75
CA LEU A 227 2.60 -3.29 9.00
C LEU A 227 3.60 -2.50 9.86
N ALA A 228 4.87 -2.92 9.90
CA ALA A 228 5.92 -2.18 10.60
C ALA A 228 6.14 -0.79 9.99
N SER A 229 6.23 -0.69 8.65
CA SER A 229 6.35 0.60 7.97
C SER A 229 5.13 1.49 8.19
N MET A 230 3.91 0.94 8.09
CA MET A 230 2.68 1.68 8.39
C MET A 230 2.64 2.17 9.83
N GLU A 231 2.97 1.33 10.80
CA GLU A 231 2.96 1.71 12.22
C GLU A 231 3.98 2.83 12.48
N GLN A 232 5.17 2.74 11.91
CA GLN A 232 6.19 3.79 12.02
C GLN A 232 5.74 5.13 11.42
N THR A 233 5.06 5.11 10.26
CA THR A 233 4.55 6.33 9.64
C THR A 233 3.36 6.91 10.41
N LEU A 234 2.42 6.05 10.84
CA LEU A 234 1.17 6.47 11.48
C LEU A 234 1.37 6.91 12.93
N SER A 235 2.26 6.27 13.69
CA SER A 235 2.57 6.66 15.08
C SER A 235 3.20 8.05 15.16
N ARG A 236 4.08 8.40 14.21
CA ARG A 236 4.65 9.75 14.11
C ARG A 236 3.62 10.77 13.64
N GLY A 237 2.74 10.36 12.73
CA GLY A 237 1.68 11.22 12.21
C GLY A 237 0.55 11.49 13.21
N SER A 238 0.27 10.58 14.13
CA SER A 238 -0.93 10.66 14.99
C SER A 238 -0.86 11.76 16.04
N ALA A 239 0.25 11.89 16.77
CA ALA A 239 0.43 12.95 17.77
C ALA A 239 0.40 14.34 17.12
N TYR A 240 1.08 14.46 15.99
CA TYR A 240 1.06 15.66 15.16
C TYR A 240 -0.36 16.00 14.68
N ALA A 241 -1.05 15.02 14.09
CA ALA A 241 -2.40 15.21 13.57
C ALA A 241 -3.38 15.61 14.69
N GLN A 242 -3.24 15.05 15.89
CA GLN A 242 -4.06 15.44 17.05
C GLN A 242 -3.82 16.90 17.45
N GLN A 243 -2.56 17.36 17.49
CA GLN A 243 -2.25 18.75 17.84
C GLN A 243 -2.77 19.73 16.79
N VAL A 244 -2.49 19.49 15.51
CA VAL A 244 -3.01 20.30 14.39
C VAL A 244 -4.54 20.34 14.43
N SER A 245 -5.18 19.18 14.68
CA SER A 245 -6.64 19.13 14.75
C SER A 245 -7.22 19.94 15.91
N GLY A 246 -6.50 20.04 17.04
CA GLY A 246 -6.90 20.87 18.17
C GLY A 246 -6.93 22.35 17.78
N TYR A 247 -5.84 22.85 17.21
CA TYR A 247 -5.75 24.25 16.77
C TYR A 247 -6.76 24.59 15.67
N GLU A 248 -7.04 23.66 14.75
CA GLU A 248 -8.06 23.89 13.73
C GLU A 248 -9.46 24.03 14.34
N LEU A 249 -9.81 23.23 15.36
CA LEU A 249 -11.07 23.37 16.09
C LEU A 249 -11.12 24.70 16.86
N ASP A 250 -10.05 25.04 17.59
CA ASP A 250 -9.94 26.30 18.33
C ASP A 250 -10.14 27.52 17.40
N ALA A 251 -9.59 27.46 16.18
CA ALA A 251 -9.76 28.51 15.18
C ALA A 251 -11.21 28.61 14.68
N ILE A 252 -11.91 27.48 14.47
CA ILE A 252 -13.31 27.46 14.05
C ILE A 252 -14.22 28.03 15.14
N GLU A 253 -14.01 27.63 16.41
CA GLU A 253 -14.78 28.12 17.55
C GLU A 253 -14.54 29.62 17.76
N ALA A 254 -13.29 30.09 17.66
CA ALA A 254 -12.97 31.51 17.72
C ALA A 254 -13.57 32.29 16.54
N ALA A 255 -13.67 31.70 15.35
CA ALA A 255 -14.34 32.33 14.20
C ALA A 255 -15.85 32.45 14.43
N GLU A 256 -16.48 31.44 15.03
CA GLU A 256 -17.88 31.49 15.45
C GLU A 256 -18.12 32.64 16.44
N ASP A 257 -17.30 32.74 17.49
CA ASP A 257 -17.35 33.83 18.47
C ASP A 257 -17.20 35.21 17.82
N ALA A 258 -16.25 35.36 16.89
CA ALA A 258 -16.06 36.61 16.15
C ALA A 258 -17.30 36.94 15.31
N CYS A 259 -17.88 35.95 14.64
CA CYS A 259 -19.10 36.11 13.84
C CYS A 259 -20.28 36.56 14.71
N GLU A 260 -20.50 35.94 15.87
CA GLU A 260 -21.58 36.31 16.79
C GLU A 260 -21.49 37.77 17.22
N VAL A 261 -20.29 38.25 17.52
CA VAL A 261 -20.07 39.66 17.87
C VAL A 261 -20.39 40.57 16.69
N LEU A 262 -19.97 40.20 15.48
CA LEU A 262 -20.31 40.95 14.27
C LEU A 262 -21.82 40.90 13.96
N ALA A 263 -22.52 39.84 14.32
CA ALA A 263 -23.97 39.70 14.13
C ALA A 263 -24.78 40.69 14.99
N HIS A 264 -24.20 41.26 16.06
CA HIS A 264 -24.81 42.38 16.79
C HIS A 264 -24.95 43.66 15.93
N ARG A 265 -24.23 43.76 14.80
CA ARG A 265 -24.27 44.90 13.85
C ARG A 265 -23.92 46.27 14.47
N ARG A 266 -23.28 46.28 15.65
CA ARG A 266 -22.81 47.46 16.38
C ARG A 266 -21.37 47.86 15.99
N TRP A 267 -21.11 47.93 14.69
CA TRP A 267 -19.79 48.23 14.15
C TRP A 267 -19.88 48.85 12.76
N LEU A 268 -18.92 49.68 12.38
CA LEU A 268 -18.80 50.32 11.06
C LEU A 268 -17.48 49.87 10.41
N LEU A 269 -17.40 49.94 9.08
CA LEU A 269 -16.12 49.79 8.38
C LEU A 269 -15.53 51.17 8.10
N GLU A 270 -14.29 51.36 8.48
CA GLU A 270 -13.48 52.54 8.17
C GLU A 270 -12.19 52.06 7.49
N GLY A 271 -12.17 52.10 6.16
CA GLY A 271 -11.11 51.47 5.37
C GLY A 271 -11.11 49.95 5.54
N ASP A 272 -9.98 49.41 6.00
CA ASP A 272 -9.77 47.99 6.27
C ASP A 272 -10.03 47.60 7.75
N ARG A 273 -10.57 48.54 8.55
CA ARG A 273 -10.77 48.36 10.00
C ARG A 273 -12.24 48.32 10.37
N ILE A 274 -12.56 47.43 11.30
CA ILE A 274 -13.87 47.36 11.94
C ILE A 274 -13.86 48.25 13.18
N MET A 275 -14.73 49.26 13.17
CA MET A 275 -14.90 50.22 14.25
C MET A 275 -16.17 49.89 15.05
N PHE A 276 -16.00 49.34 16.26
CA PHE A 276 -17.13 48.97 17.13
C PHE A 276 -17.69 50.18 17.88
N THR A 277 -19.01 50.23 18.04
CA THR A 277 -19.68 51.27 18.83
C THR A 277 -19.77 50.93 20.33
N SER A 278 -19.29 49.74 20.72
CA SER A 278 -19.29 49.23 22.10
C SER A 278 -17.91 48.68 22.47
N ALA A 279 -17.37 49.11 23.60
CA ALA A 279 -16.09 48.59 24.12
C ALA A 279 -16.15 47.09 24.46
N ALA A 280 -17.32 46.60 24.88
CA ALA A 280 -17.51 45.18 25.18
C ALA A 280 -17.45 44.31 23.92
N ASP A 281 -18.12 44.73 22.83
CA ASP A 281 -18.05 44.03 21.55
C ASP A 281 -16.63 44.08 20.98
N LEU A 282 -15.96 45.24 21.05
CA LEU A 282 -14.56 45.37 20.63
C LEU A 282 -13.66 44.38 21.38
N SER A 283 -13.78 44.31 22.70
CA SER A 283 -12.97 43.43 23.55
C SER A 283 -13.21 41.94 23.22
N ARG A 284 -14.47 41.52 23.08
CA ARG A 284 -14.83 40.13 22.71
C ARG A 284 -14.34 39.79 21.31
N PHE A 285 -14.52 40.67 20.34
CA PHE A 285 -14.03 40.49 18.98
C PHE A 285 -12.49 40.37 18.93
N GLN A 286 -11.78 41.27 19.63
CA GLN A 286 -10.32 41.21 19.72
C GLN A 286 -9.83 39.93 20.39
N HIS A 287 -10.53 39.43 21.40
CA HIS A 287 -10.22 38.13 22.01
C HIS A 287 -10.36 36.99 21.01
N ALA A 288 -11.48 36.91 20.29
CA ALA A 288 -11.73 35.90 19.26
C ALA A 288 -10.70 35.96 18.12
N VAL A 289 -10.40 37.15 17.60
CA VAL A 289 -9.37 37.32 16.55
C VAL A 289 -7.98 36.91 17.04
N ARG A 290 -7.61 37.25 18.28
CA ARG A 290 -6.33 36.79 18.86
C ARG A 290 -6.27 35.27 18.98
N ALA A 291 -7.36 34.63 19.41
CA ALA A 291 -7.42 33.18 19.49
C ALA A 291 -7.24 32.52 18.10
N MET A 292 -7.92 33.03 17.06
CA MET A 292 -7.72 32.57 15.68
C MET A 292 -6.26 32.73 15.22
N GLN A 293 -5.64 33.88 15.49
CA GLN A 293 -4.24 34.15 15.11
C GLN A 293 -3.26 33.22 15.83
N ILE A 294 -3.46 32.97 17.12
CA ILE A 294 -2.63 32.05 17.91
C ILE A 294 -2.76 30.62 17.36
N ALA A 295 -3.99 30.16 17.14
CA ALA A 295 -4.26 28.84 16.60
C ALA A 295 -3.64 28.66 15.20
N GLY A 296 -3.80 29.66 14.31
CA GLY A 296 -3.19 29.65 12.98
C GLY A 296 -1.65 29.64 13.03
N ALA A 297 -1.04 30.47 13.86
CA ALA A 297 0.41 30.52 14.01
C ALA A 297 1.00 29.20 14.56
N GLU A 298 0.34 28.59 15.54
CA GLU A 298 0.76 27.28 16.06
C GLU A 298 0.59 26.16 15.03
N GLN A 299 -0.49 26.20 14.24
CA GLN A 299 -0.71 25.28 13.13
C GLN A 299 0.40 25.41 12.07
N GLU A 300 0.74 26.63 11.65
CA GLU A 300 1.82 26.89 10.71
C GLU A 300 3.18 26.40 11.25
N ARG A 301 3.48 26.72 12.52
CA ARG A 301 4.71 26.27 13.19
C ARG A 301 4.84 24.74 13.20
N LEU A 302 3.74 24.04 13.49
CA LEU A 302 3.69 22.58 13.44
C LEU A 302 3.95 22.07 12.01
N VAL A 303 3.27 22.63 11.01
CA VAL A 303 3.47 22.25 9.59
C VAL A 303 4.91 22.44 9.16
N GLU A 304 5.55 23.55 9.55
CA GLU A 304 6.96 23.80 9.27
C GLU A 304 7.89 22.80 9.96
N GLN A 305 7.66 22.51 11.25
CA GLN A 305 8.41 21.49 11.98
C GLN A 305 8.30 20.12 11.33
N GLN A 306 7.10 19.72 10.92
CA GLN A 306 6.88 18.45 10.24
C GLN A 306 7.60 18.42 8.88
N ARG A 307 7.51 19.49 8.09
CA ARG A 307 8.23 19.60 6.81
C ARG A 307 9.75 19.52 7.01
N ALA A 308 10.29 20.17 8.04
CA ALA A 308 11.71 20.11 8.39
C ALA A 308 12.13 18.69 8.79
N GLN A 309 11.34 18.00 9.63
CA GLN A 309 11.59 16.61 10.01
C GLN A 309 11.54 15.65 8.81
N LEU A 310 10.59 15.83 7.90
CA LEU A 310 10.50 15.02 6.69
C LEU A 310 11.71 15.23 5.77
N ARG A 311 12.21 16.47 5.65
CA ARG A 311 13.44 16.78 4.89
C ARG A 311 14.67 16.10 5.50
N THR A 312 14.89 16.22 6.81
CA THR A 312 16.05 15.60 7.48
C THR A 312 16.00 14.07 7.40
N MET A 313 14.81 13.47 7.51
CA MET A 313 14.62 12.04 7.27
C MET A 313 14.96 11.63 5.83
N GLY A 314 14.49 12.40 4.84
CA GLY A 314 14.79 12.18 3.43
C GLY A 314 16.30 12.22 3.15
N GLU A 315 16.99 13.23 3.67
CA GLU A 315 18.45 13.36 3.55
C GLU A 315 19.20 12.20 4.22
N GLY A 316 18.74 11.77 5.39
CA GLY A 316 19.33 10.63 6.11
C GLY A 316 19.21 9.30 5.35
N MET A 317 18.07 9.05 4.70
CA MET A 317 17.86 7.86 3.87
C MET A 317 18.74 7.87 2.60
N ILE A 318 18.91 9.02 1.97
CA ILE A 318 19.79 9.17 0.79
C ILE A 318 21.26 8.94 1.19
N ARG A 319 21.74 9.53 2.29
CA ARG A 319 23.12 9.29 2.76
C ARG A 319 23.36 7.84 3.17
N GLY A 320 22.40 7.20 3.82
CA GLY A 320 22.51 5.80 4.26
C GLY A 320 22.48 4.78 3.12
N THR A 321 21.88 5.11 1.98
CA THR A 321 21.84 4.24 0.79
C THR A 321 23.05 4.43 -0.13
N LEU A 322 23.69 5.61 -0.10
CA LEU A 322 24.89 5.93 -0.87
C LEU A 322 26.20 5.65 -0.11
N ALA A 323 26.14 5.34 1.19
CA ALA A 323 27.30 4.89 1.93
C ALA A 323 27.74 3.50 1.41
N PRO A 324 28.98 3.36 0.91
CA PRO A 324 29.48 2.04 0.50
C PRO A 324 29.44 1.10 1.72
N ARG A 325 28.84 -0.07 1.53
CA ARG A 325 28.92 -1.18 2.49
C ARG A 325 30.30 -1.82 2.44
#